data_AF-A0A9Q0GDD9-F1
#
_entry.id   AF-A0A9Q0GDD9-F1
#
_cell.length_a   1.000
_cell.length_b   1.000
_cell.length_c   1.000
_cell.angle_alpha   90.00
_cell.angle_beta   90.00
_cell.angle_gamma   90.00
#
_symmetry.space_group_name_H-M   'P 1'
#
loop_
_entity.id
_entity.type
_entity.pdbx_description
1 polymer ?
#
loop_
_entity_poly.entity_id
_entity_poly.type
_entity_poly.pdbx_seq_one_letter_code
_entity_poly.pdbx_strand_id
1 'polypeptide(L)'
;MEKVVSEAEELPKAIVRRVVKDKLSQCSPDSDFIVHRDALLAFSESARIFIHYLSATANDICKESKRQTMNADDVFKALEEIEFPEFISPLKASLGGQSSFVLLFKFIHSHQCFI
;
A
#
# COMPACT_ATOMS: atom_id res chain seq x y z
N MET A 1 -10.46 28.36 8.51
CA MET A 1 -11.54 27.42 8.16
C MET A 1 -10.98 26.03 8.40
N GLU A 2 -11.16 25.51 9.60
CA GLU A 2 -10.71 24.17 9.98
C GLU A 2 -11.51 23.19 9.14
N LYS A 3 -10.86 22.57 8.15
CA LYS A 3 -11.51 21.63 7.26
C LYS A 3 -11.77 20.38 8.10
N VAL A 4 -13.04 20.17 8.46
CA VAL A 4 -13.51 18.96 9.14
C VAL A 4 -13.21 17.79 8.20
N VAL A 5 -12.09 17.12 8.45
CA VAL A 5 -11.76 15.84 7.85
C VAL A 5 -12.75 14.85 8.46
N SER A 6 -13.59 14.26 7.62
CA SER A 6 -14.60 13.33 8.10
C SER A 6 -13.93 12.13 8.79
N GLU A 7 -14.34 11.83 10.01
CA GLU A 7 -13.78 10.75 10.85
C GLU A 7 -13.86 9.36 10.17
N ALA A 8 -14.71 9.24 9.14
CA ALA A 8 -14.88 8.06 8.30
C ALA A 8 -13.71 7.77 7.34
N GLU A 9 -12.74 8.68 7.22
CA GLU A 9 -11.63 8.55 6.27
C GLU A 9 -10.27 8.36 6.97
N GLU A 10 -10.23 8.19 8.30
CA GLU A 10 -9.00 7.85 9.02
C GLU A 10 -8.72 6.34 8.95
N LEU A 11 -7.50 5.98 8.55
CA LEU A 11 -7.03 4.60 8.62
C LEU A 11 -6.92 4.14 10.09
N PRO A 12 -7.30 2.90 10.43
CA PRO A 12 -7.14 2.40 11.79
C PRO A 12 -5.67 2.47 12.24
N LYS A 13 -5.39 3.29 13.26
CA LYS A 13 -4.03 3.53 13.77
C LYS A 13 -3.30 2.25 14.17
N ALA A 14 -4.03 1.23 14.61
CA ALA A 14 -3.47 -0.09 14.92
C ALA A 14 -2.88 -0.79 13.68
N ILE A 15 -3.53 -0.68 12.52
CA ILE A 15 -3.08 -1.26 11.26
C ILE A 15 -1.86 -0.50 10.74
N VAL A 16 -1.91 0.84 10.74
CA VAL A 16 -0.76 1.67 10.35
C VAL A 16 0.46 1.35 11.22
N ARG A 17 0.28 1.26 12.55
CA ARG A 17 1.37 0.92 13.48
C ARG A 17 1.97 -0.44 13.17
N ARG A 18 1.13 -1.44 12.89
CA ARG A 18 1.59 -2.79 12.54
C ARG A 18 2.43 -2.77 11.27
N VAL A 19 1.94 -2.14 10.20
CA VAL A 19 2.67 -2.05 8.92
C VAL A 19 4.03 -1.37 9.10
N VAL A 20 4.08 -0.24 9.84
CA VAL A 20 5.34 0.47 10.10
C VAL A 20 6.31 -0.41 10.89
N LYS A 21 5.86 -1.05 11.97
CA LYS A 21 6.73 -1.95 12.77
C LYS A 21 7.21 -3.14 11.97
N ASP A 22 6.33 -3.81 11.23
CA ASP A 22 6.67 -4.98 10.41
C ASP A 22 7.75 -4.61 9.37
N LYS A 23 7.69 -3.40 8.80
CA LYS A 23 8.71 -2.91 7.87
C LYS A 23 10.02 -2.54 8.56
N LEU A 24 9.97 -1.90 9.72
CA LEU A 24 11.18 -1.59 10.49
C LEU A 24 11.91 -2.86 10.94
N SER A 25 11.19 -3.88 11.41
CA SER A 25 11.78 -5.17 11.78
C SER A 25 12.40 -5.92 10.59
N GLN A 26 11.86 -5.74 9.38
CA GLN A 26 12.48 -6.29 8.15
C GLN A 26 13.77 -5.56 7.78
N CYS A 27 13.85 -4.25 8.03
CA CYS A 27 15.04 -3.44 7.73
C CYS A 27 16.15 -3.62 8.76
N SER A 28 15.82 -3.90 10.02
CA SER A 28 16.79 -4.09 11.10
C SER A 28 16.26 -5.10 12.13
N PRO A 29 16.51 -6.40 11.92
CA PRO A 29 15.92 -7.48 12.73
C PRO A 29 16.42 -7.50 14.18
N ASP A 30 17.61 -6.97 14.44
CA ASP A 30 18.23 -6.96 15.76
C ASP A 30 17.88 -5.71 16.60
N SER A 31 16.97 -4.85 16.12
CA SER A 31 16.64 -3.57 16.74
C SER A 31 15.15 -3.45 17.06
N ASP A 32 14.85 -3.14 18.31
CA ASP A 32 13.49 -2.84 18.77
C ASP A 32 13.13 -1.37 18.51
N PHE A 33 12.16 -1.15 17.61
CA PHE A 33 11.71 0.20 17.27
C PHE A 33 10.46 0.62 18.05
N ILE A 34 10.55 1.78 18.69
CA ILE A 34 9.41 2.46 19.30
C ILE A 34 8.89 3.52 18.34
N VAL A 35 7.68 3.29 17.81
CA VAL A 35 7.00 4.25 16.91
C VAL A 35 6.25 5.29 17.74
N HIS A 36 6.75 6.52 17.72
CA HIS A 36 6.14 7.68 18.38
C HIS A 36 4.75 8.00 17.79
N ARG A 37 3.89 8.64 18.61
CA ARG A 37 2.53 9.03 18.22
C ARG A 37 2.51 9.95 17.01
N ASP A 38 3.41 10.93 16.96
CA ASP A 38 3.44 11.93 15.88
C ASP A 38 3.91 11.33 14.57
N ALA A 39 4.88 10.40 14.62
CA ALA A 39 5.28 9.62 13.46
C ALA A 39 4.11 8.78 12.92
N LEU A 40 3.35 8.14 13.82
CA LEU A 40 2.17 7.36 13.43
C LEU A 40 1.08 8.24 12.80
N LEU A 41 0.88 9.45 13.32
CA LEU A 41 -0.03 10.43 12.73
C LEU A 41 0.45 10.82 11.33
N ALA A 42 1.74 11.15 11.17
CA ALA A 42 2.31 11.49 9.87
C ALA A 42 2.10 10.36 8.84
N PHE A 43 2.38 9.11 9.19
CA PHE A 43 2.11 7.97 8.29
C PHE A 43 0.62 7.81 7.96
N SER A 44 -0.28 8.05 8.91
CA SER A 44 -1.73 7.94 8.68
C SER A 44 -2.20 9.00 7.68
N GLU A 45 -1.75 10.25 7.86
CA GLU A 45 -2.05 11.35 6.96
C GLU A 45 -1.42 11.15 5.57
N SER A 46 -0.14 10.74 5.52
CA SER A 46 0.54 10.45 4.25
C SER A 46 -0.15 9.34 3.46
N ALA A 47 -0.57 8.25 4.12
CA ALA A 47 -1.28 7.17 3.47
C ALA A 47 -2.63 7.62 2.92
N ARG A 48 -3.36 8.44 3.69
CA ARG A 48 -4.63 9.05 3.24
C ARG A 48 -4.43 9.92 2.00
N ILE A 49 -3.44 10.83 2.03
CA ILE A 49 -3.12 11.71 0.89
C ILE A 49 -2.72 10.87 -0.33
N PHE A 50 -1.92 9.82 -0.13
CA PHE A 50 -1.51 8.91 -1.20
C PHE A 50 -2.72 8.21 -1.85
N ILE A 51 -3.65 7.68 -1.06
CA ILE A 51 -4.88 7.05 -1.57
C ILE A 51 -5.69 8.03 -2.40
N HIS A 52 -5.89 9.26 -1.91
CA HIS A 52 -6.62 10.29 -2.65
C HIS A 52 -5.91 10.69 -3.94
N TYR A 53 -4.59 10.89 -3.89
CA TYR A 53 -3.82 11.29 -5.05
C TYR A 53 -3.84 10.22 -6.14
N LEU A 54 -3.55 8.97 -5.78
CA LEU A 54 -3.63 7.83 -6.70
C LEU A 54 -5.02 7.67 -7.30
N SER A 55 -6.07 7.80 -6.48
CA SER A 55 -7.46 7.69 -6.93
C SER A 55 -7.85 8.82 -7.88
N ALA A 56 -7.40 10.05 -7.61
CA ALA A 56 -7.65 11.21 -8.47
C ALA A 56 -6.96 11.03 -9.83
N THR A 57 -5.67 10.69 -9.84
CA THR A 57 -4.91 10.44 -11.08
C THR A 57 -5.53 9.31 -11.90
N ALA A 58 -5.91 8.19 -11.27
CA ALA A 58 -6.56 7.08 -11.97
C ALA A 58 -7.95 7.46 -12.51
N ASN A 59 -8.70 8.31 -11.79
CA ASN A 59 -9.98 8.83 -12.28
C ASN A 59 -9.80 9.75 -13.49
N ASP A 60 -8.78 10.60 -13.49
CA ASP A 60 -8.48 11.48 -14.62
C ASP A 60 -8.11 10.67 -15.87
N ILE A 61 -7.28 9.63 -15.74
CA ILE A 61 -6.96 8.67 -16.81
C ILE A 61 -8.22 7.95 -17.34
N CYS A 62 -9.12 7.56 -16.44
CA CYS A 62 -10.41 6.94 -16.80
C CYS A 62 -11.28 7.91 -17.63
N LYS A 63 -11.36 9.18 -17.21
CA LYS A 63 -12.13 10.22 -17.90
C LYS A 63 -11.53 10.58 -19.26
N GLU A 64 -10.21 10.67 -19.37
CA GLU A 64 -9.50 10.86 -20.64
C GLU A 64 -9.83 9.73 -21.64
N SER A 65 -9.98 8.51 -21.12
CA SER A 65 -10.46 7.35 -21.88
C SER A 65 -11.97 7.36 -22.17
N LYS A 66 -12.69 8.44 -21.84
CA LYS A 66 -14.16 8.61 -21.98
C LYS A 66 -14.98 7.55 -21.23
N ARG A 67 -14.44 6.96 -20.16
CA ARG A 67 -15.15 5.98 -19.31
C ARG A 67 -15.64 6.64 -18.03
N GLN A 68 -16.73 6.11 -17.50
CA GLN A 68 -17.32 6.55 -16.21
C GLN A 68 -16.93 5.64 -15.04
N THR A 69 -16.36 4.46 -15.33
CA THR A 69 -15.98 3.47 -14.34
C THR A 69 -14.50 3.15 -14.50
N MET A 70 -13.74 3.42 -13.44
CA MET A 70 -12.33 3.07 -13.36
C MET A 70 -12.13 1.55 -13.38
N ASN A 71 -11.06 1.10 -14.03
CA ASN A 71 -10.63 -0.29 -14.01
C ASN A 71 -9.20 -0.41 -13.46
N ALA A 72 -8.66 -1.64 -13.42
CA ALA A 72 -7.31 -1.88 -12.90
C ALA A 72 -6.21 -1.20 -13.74
N ASP A 73 -6.39 -1.10 -15.06
CA ASP A 73 -5.40 -0.49 -15.95
C ASP A 73 -5.24 1.01 -15.67
N ASP A 74 -6.31 1.71 -15.29
CA ASP A 74 -6.24 3.11 -14.86
C ASP A 74 -5.34 3.28 -13.64
N VAL A 75 -5.44 2.36 -12.69
CA VAL A 75 -4.62 2.38 -11.46
C VAL A 75 -3.16 2.07 -11.79
N PHE A 76 -2.89 1.12 -12.70
CA PHE A 76 -1.53 0.82 -13.13
C PHE A 76 -0.88 2.00 -13.83
N LYS A 77 -1.59 2.66 -14.76
CA LYS A 77 -1.09 3.86 -15.42
C LYS A 77 -0.91 5.02 -14.44
N ALA A 78 -1.83 5.19 -13.50
CA ALA A 78 -1.70 6.20 -12.47
C ALA A 78 -0.41 5.99 -11.66
N LEU A 79 -0.06 4.75 -11.30
CA LEU A 79 1.19 4.44 -10.61
C LEU A 79 2.44 4.79 -11.44
N GLU A 80 2.37 4.68 -12.77
CA GLU A 80 3.46 5.15 -13.66
C GLU A 80 3.56 6.68 -13.62
N GLU A 81 2.42 7.38 -13.76
CA GLU A 81 2.34 8.84 -13.74
C GLU A 81 2.77 9.48 -12.41
N ILE A 82 2.43 8.85 -11.28
CA ILE A 82 2.82 9.33 -9.95
C ILE A 82 4.22 8.84 -9.53
N GLU A 83 5.01 8.29 -10.46
CA GLU A 83 6.39 7.85 -10.26
C GLU A 83 6.57 6.72 -9.22
N PHE A 84 5.60 5.81 -9.10
CA PHE A 84 5.68 4.59 -8.29
C PHE A 84 5.54 3.28 -9.13
N PRO A 85 6.30 3.11 -10.23
CA PRO A 85 6.17 1.94 -11.11
C PRO A 85 6.52 0.62 -10.40
N GLU A 86 7.32 0.65 -9.33
CA GLU A 86 7.69 -0.52 -8.55
C GLU A 86 6.49 -1.21 -7.88
N PHE A 87 5.37 -0.50 -7.68
CA PHE A 87 4.16 -1.06 -7.09
C PHE A 87 3.28 -1.81 -8.09
N ILE A 88 3.49 -1.64 -9.40
CA ILE A 88 2.66 -2.26 -10.44
C ILE A 88 2.79 -3.78 -10.41
N SER A 89 4.00 -4.31 -10.31
CA SER A 89 4.24 -5.76 -10.32
C SER A 89 3.61 -6.45 -9.10
N PRO A 90 3.83 -6.00 -7.85
CA PRO A 90 3.13 -6.52 -6.68
C PRO A 90 1.60 -6.39 -6.77
N LEU A 91 1.09 -5.29 -7.32
CA LEU A 91 -0.35 -5.06 -7.43
C LEU A 91 -1.00 -6.00 -8.46
N LYS A 92 -0.37 -6.20 -9.63
CA LYS A 92 -0.80 -7.20 -10.63
C LYS A 92 -0.84 -8.61 -10.05
N ALA A 93 0.17 -8.99 -9.27
CA ALA A 93 0.20 -10.28 -8.59
C ALA A 93 -0.98 -10.46 -7.61
N SER A 94 -1.37 -9.38 -6.94
CA SER A 94 -2.48 -9.38 -5.97
C SER A 94 -3.86 -9.43 -6.67
N LEU A 95 -4.00 -8.80 -7.84
CA LEU A 95 -5.25 -8.76 -8.61
C LEU A 95 -5.47 -10.00 -9.50
N GLY A 96 -4.39 -10.65 -9.96
CA GLY A 96 -4.43 -11.76 -10.92
C GLY A 96 -4.82 -13.13 -10.36
N GLY A 97 -5.17 -13.25 -9.07
CA GLY A 97 -5.73 -14.50 -8.53
C GLY A 97 -4.82 -15.74 -8.62
N GLN A 98 -3.50 -15.59 -8.74
CA GLN A 98 -2.52 -16.64 -8.48
C GLN A 98 -2.01 -16.52 -7.03
N SER A 99 -2.94 -16.76 -6.11
CA SER A 99 -2.62 -17.17 -4.74
C SER A 99 -1.91 -18.53 -4.73
N SER A 100 -1.10 -18.77 -3.70
CA SER A 100 -0.58 -20.08 -3.26
C SER A 100 0.82 -20.48 -3.72
N PHE A 101 1.25 -20.43 -4.99
CA PHE A 101 2.53 -21.07 -5.34
C PHE A 101 3.80 -20.32 -4.88
N VAL A 102 3.81 -18.99 -4.89
CA VAL A 102 5.00 -18.21 -4.47
C VAL A 102 5.10 -18.07 -2.94
N LEU A 103 3.96 -18.03 -2.25
CA LEU A 103 3.92 -18.11 -0.78
C LEU A 103 4.18 -19.53 -0.29
N LEU A 104 3.73 -20.58 -0.98
CA LEU A 104 4.12 -21.97 -0.70
C LEU A 104 5.61 -22.18 -1.01
N PHE A 105 6.18 -21.58 -2.06
CA PHE A 105 7.63 -21.64 -2.30
C PHE A 105 8.43 -20.91 -1.23
N LYS A 106 8.00 -19.71 -0.77
CA LYS A 106 8.63 -19.02 0.36
C LYS A 106 8.42 -19.73 1.71
N PHE A 107 7.28 -20.38 1.92
CA PHE A 107 6.97 -21.14 3.13
C PHE A 107 7.73 -22.47 3.19
N ILE A 108 7.88 -23.17 2.05
CA ILE A 108 8.70 -24.38 1.92
C ILE A 108 10.20 -24.05 1.97
N HIS A 109 10.65 -22.92 1.40
CA HIS A 109 12.05 -22.47 1.54
C HIS A 109 12.41 -22.00 2.96
N SER A 110 11.45 -21.46 3.72
CA SER A 110 11.75 -20.88 5.04
C SER A 110 11.76 -21.90 6.18
N HIS A 111 11.25 -23.14 6.00
CA HIS A 111 11.08 -24.06 7.13
C HIS A 111 11.36 -25.57 6.94
N GLN A 112 11.90 -26.07 5.82
CA GLN A 112 12.43 -27.46 5.85
C GLN A 112 13.56 -27.69 4.85
N CYS A 113 14.71 -27.06 5.10
CA CYS A 113 16.01 -27.59 4.69
C CYS A 113 17.12 -26.93 5.53
N PHE A 114 17.02 -27.08 6.85
CA PHE A 114 18.18 -27.16 7.73
C PHE A 114 17.77 -27.99 8.96
N ILE A 115 18.14 -29.27 8.87
CA ILE A 115 17.99 -30.39 9.83
C ILE A 115 16.61 -31.05 9.87
#